data_AF-A0AAU7M5D4-F1
#
_entry.id   AF-A0AAU7M5D4-F1
#
_cell.length_a   1.000
_cell.length_b   1.000
_cell.length_c   1.000
_cell.angle_alpha   90.00
_cell.angle_beta   90.00
_cell.angle_gamma   90.00
#
_symmetry.space_group_name_H-M   'P 1'
#
loop_
_entity.id
_entity.type
_entity.pdbx_description
1 polymer ?
#
loop_
_entity_poly.entity_id
_entity_poly.type
_entity_poly.pdbx_seq_one_letter_code
_entity_poly.pdbx_strand_id
1 'polypeptide(L)'
;MATFVGFAVLVTALIHLYLWKRLVRDTTGPGRWRRLGGLVALLLALLVPATMAGTRSGMYWLAWPGYLWLALMFYLLVLLLVLEVPVAVAKLVLRRRAAATAPAVTAPELALVGSGSAPARPGPDSAPARPGSGSAPVEAESAPAGTAGPADPPPAAPAGAAADQPDHDPSRRLLLARGAAIFAGLTAAGVTGYGVRTAMGPPQLDRVRIPLAKLPRSMDGLRIATVSDIHLGPLRGRAHTERIVEMINRMDADLVAVVGDLVDGSVAELGEAAEPLRDLRSRYGSFFVTGNHEYYSGVEEWVREVDRLGLRVLQNERLEIRSRGGVLDLAGVNDVSAAGTGLAAPADYAAALGDRDPSRPVVLLAHQPVAAHEAAKFGVDLQLSGHTHGGQMVPFNLAVKLQQPVVSGLGEVDGTKVYVTNGAGFWGPPVRVGAPPQVTLVELRAP
;
A
#
# COMPACT_ATOMS: atom_id res chain seq x y z
N MET A 1 -15.13 2.50 16.45
CA MET A 1 -13.69 2.69 16.78
C MET A 1 -12.97 1.40 17.17
N ALA A 2 -13.37 0.67 18.22
CA ALA A 2 -12.63 -0.50 18.73
C ALA A 2 -12.29 -1.59 17.68
N THR A 3 -13.22 -1.91 16.77
CA THR A 3 -13.03 -2.86 15.66
C THR A 3 -11.89 -2.46 14.72
N PHE A 4 -11.83 -1.19 14.33
CA PHE A 4 -10.75 -0.64 13.48
C PHE A 4 -9.38 -0.71 14.17
N VAL A 5 -9.32 -0.36 15.46
CA VAL A 5 -8.08 -0.44 16.25
C VAL A 5 -7.59 -1.89 16.36
N GLY A 6 -8.50 -2.85 16.65
CA GLY A 6 -8.17 -4.28 16.68
C GLY A 6 -7.64 -4.80 15.34
N PHE A 7 -8.25 -4.40 14.23
CA PHE A 7 -7.78 -4.73 12.88
C PHE A 7 -6.40 -4.14 12.58
N ALA A 8 -6.17 -2.86 12.87
CA ALA A 8 -4.88 -2.20 12.66
C ALA A 8 -3.75 -2.84 13.48
N VAL A 9 -4.03 -3.21 14.74
CA VAL A 9 -3.07 -3.94 15.59
C VAL A 9 -2.78 -5.34 15.03
N LEU A 10 -3.80 -6.08 14.57
CA LEU A 10 -3.63 -7.40 13.96
C LEU A 10 -2.77 -7.33 12.69
N VAL A 11 -3.07 -6.41 11.77
CA VAL A 11 -2.29 -6.21 10.54
C VAL A 11 -0.85 -5.83 10.87
N THR A 12 -0.64 -4.91 11.81
CA THR A 12 0.70 -4.50 12.27
C THR A 12 1.48 -5.68 12.84
N ALA A 13 0.86 -6.52 13.68
CA ALA A 13 1.49 -7.70 14.26
C ALA A 13 1.85 -8.76 13.21
N LEU A 14 0.99 -9.00 12.22
CA LEU A 14 1.24 -9.93 11.11
C LEU A 14 2.42 -9.46 10.23
N ILE A 15 2.51 -8.16 9.95
CA ILE A 15 3.64 -7.58 9.22
C ILE A 15 4.94 -7.73 10.02
N HIS A 16 4.94 -7.43 11.32
CA HIS A 16 6.14 -7.60 12.16
C HIS A 16 6.58 -9.07 12.28
N LEU A 17 5.64 -10.02 12.34
CA LEU A 17 5.94 -11.46 12.31
C LEU A 17 6.59 -11.88 10.97
N TYR A 18 6.09 -11.35 9.84
CA TYR A 18 6.67 -11.58 8.52
C TYR A 18 8.08 -10.96 8.38
N LEU A 19 8.25 -9.72 8.81
CA LEU A 19 9.56 -9.04 8.81
C LEU A 19 10.56 -9.73 9.74
N TRP A 20 10.17 -10.13 10.95
CA TRP A 20 11.02 -10.94 11.83
C TRP A 20 11.42 -12.26 11.17
N LYS A 21 10.49 -12.95 10.50
CA LYS A 21 10.81 -14.17 9.77
C LYS A 21 11.89 -13.90 8.70
N ARG A 22 11.65 -12.95 7.80
CA ARG A 22 12.53 -12.69 6.65
C ARG A 22 13.85 -12.00 6.98
N LEU A 23 13.86 -11.08 7.93
CA LEU A 23 15.03 -10.27 8.27
C LEU A 23 15.86 -10.84 9.44
N VAL A 24 15.26 -11.68 10.31
CA VAL A 24 15.93 -12.24 11.50
C VAL A 24 15.99 -13.77 11.49
N ARG A 25 14.85 -14.48 11.35
CA ARG A 25 14.82 -15.95 11.47
C ARG A 25 15.58 -16.63 10.33
N ASP A 26 15.39 -16.15 9.10
CA ASP A 26 15.96 -16.74 7.89
C ASP A 26 17.43 -16.31 7.63
N THR A 27 17.90 -15.24 8.28
CA THR A 27 19.26 -14.66 8.13
C THR A 27 20.25 -15.05 9.23
N THR A 28 19.75 -15.64 10.32
CA THR A 28 20.53 -16.02 11.52
C THR A 28 20.32 -17.50 11.89
N GLY A 29 21.31 -18.13 12.53
CA GLY A 29 21.11 -19.40 13.24
C GLY A 29 20.44 -19.19 14.61
N PRO A 30 20.03 -20.26 15.31
CA PRO A 30 19.63 -20.18 16.72
C PRO A 30 20.77 -19.61 17.57
N GLY A 31 20.49 -18.62 18.42
CA GLY A 31 21.52 -17.99 19.28
C GLY A 31 21.22 -16.54 19.64
N ARG A 32 22.21 -15.85 20.21
CA ARG A 32 22.07 -14.48 20.74
C ARG A 32 21.53 -13.47 19.72
N TRP A 33 22.01 -13.52 18.47
CA TRP A 33 21.59 -12.60 17.41
C TRP A 33 20.12 -12.77 17.01
N ARG A 34 19.60 -14.01 16.97
CA ARG A 34 18.18 -14.27 16.70
C ARG A 34 17.28 -13.78 17.84
N ARG A 35 17.73 -13.91 19.10
CA ARG A 35 17.03 -13.37 20.27
C ARG A 35 16.99 -11.84 20.23
N LEU A 36 18.13 -11.19 19.97
CA LEU A 36 18.23 -9.74 19.86
C LEU A 36 17.35 -9.18 18.73
N GLY A 37 17.39 -9.77 17.53
CA GLY A 37 16.52 -9.36 16.43
C GLY A 37 15.02 -9.61 16.71
N GLY A 38 14.69 -10.62 17.53
CA GLY A 38 13.33 -10.81 18.05
C GLY A 38 12.89 -9.68 18.99
N LEU A 39 13.75 -9.28 19.92
CA LEU A 39 13.49 -8.15 20.82
C LEU A 39 13.34 -6.83 20.05
N VAL A 40 14.22 -6.56 19.07
CA VAL A 40 14.14 -5.37 18.22
C VAL A 40 12.84 -5.36 17.41
N ALA A 41 12.45 -6.49 16.80
CA ALA A 41 11.19 -6.58 16.07
C ALA A 41 9.95 -6.36 16.97
N LEU A 42 10.00 -6.80 18.24
CA LEU A 42 8.94 -6.55 19.22
C LEU A 42 8.88 -5.08 19.65
N LEU A 43 10.02 -4.45 19.95
CA LEU A 43 10.08 -3.02 20.30
C LEU A 43 9.57 -2.14 19.16
N LEU A 44 9.92 -2.46 17.92
CA LEU A 44 9.42 -1.78 16.73
C LEU A 44 7.91 -2.02 16.49
N ALA A 45 7.40 -3.21 16.81
CA ALA A 45 5.97 -3.50 16.77
C ALA A 45 5.18 -2.69 17.82
N LEU A 46 5.76 -2.44 18.99
CA LEU A 46 5.17 -1.62 20.07
C LEU A 46 5.29 -0.11 19.77
N LEU A 47 6.33 0.31 19.05
CA LEU A 47 6.54 1.71 18.68
C LEU A 47 5.38 2.28 17.85
N VAL A 48 4.76 1.49 16.96
CA VAL A 48 3.64 1.94 16.12
C VAL A 48 2.42 2.37 16.98
N PRO A 49 1.79 1.52 17.81
CA PRO A 49 0.68 1.94 18.67
C PRO A 49 1.10 2.95 19.75
N ALA A 50 2.33 2.87 20.28
CA ALA A 50 2.85 3.87 21.21
C ALA A 50 2.92 5.27 20.57
N THR A 51 3.21 5.36 19.27
CA THR A 51 3.19 6.62 18.52
C THR A 51 1.75 7.09 18.27
N MET A 52 0.84 6.20 17.85
CA MET A 52 -0.57 6.56 17.62
C MET A 52 -1.29 7.04 18.88
N ALA A 53 -0.93 6.50 20.05
CA ALA A 53 -1.41 6.99 21.34
C ALA A 53 -0.67 8.26 21.77
N GLY A 54 0.66 8.28 21.65
CA GLY A 54 1.51 9.37 22.12
C GLY A 54 1.27 10.70 21.43
N THR A 55 1.09 10.73 20.10
CA THR A 55 0.78 11.97 19.38
C THR A 55 -0.57 12.56 19.79
N ARG A 56 -1.57 11.71 20.09
CA ARG A 56 -2.88 12.11 20.64
C ARG A 56 -2.83 12.57 22.10
N SER A 57 -1.66 12.51 22.74
CA SER A 57 -1.44 12.95 24.14
C SER A 57 -0.27 13.93 24.22
N GLY A 58 -0.01 14.70 23.15
CA GLY A 58 1.02 15.74 23.12
C GLY A 58 2.48 15.24 23.10
N MET A 59 2.72 13.92 23.13
CA MET A 59 4.07 13.33 23.10
C MET A 59 4.64 13.29 21.67
N TYR A 60 4.62 14.43 20.97
CA TYR A 60 4.94 14.52 19.55
C TYR A 60 6.37 14.11 19.18
N TRP A 61 7.30 14.07 20.14
CA TRP A 61 8.65 13.55 19.92
C TRP A 61 8.66 12.07 19.48
N LEU A 62 7.60 11.30 19.80
CA LEU A 62 7.39 9.93 19.31
C LEU A 62 7.00 9.88 17.83
N ALA A 63 6.46 10.98 17.26
CA ALA A 63 5.99 11.03 15.88
C ALA A 63 7.10 10.61 14.90
N TRP A 64 8.25 11.29 14.94
CA TRP A 64 9.38 11.01 14.06
C TRP A 64 9.82 9.53 14.02
N PRO A 65 10.24 8.89 15.13
CA PRO A 65 10.71 7.50 15.08
C PRO A 65 9.61 6.52 14.67
N GLY A 66 8.37 6.69 15.14
CA GLY A 66 7.27 5.79 14.82
C GLY A 66 6.79 5.90 13.38
N TYR A 67 6.65 7.12 12.86
CA TYR A 67 6.23 7.35 11.48
C TYR A 67 7.30 6.97 10.45
N LEU A 68 8.58 7.23 10.74
CA LEU A 68 9.68 6.76 9.91
C LEU A 68 9.76 5.22 9.91
N TRP A 69 9.56 4.58 11.07
CA TRP A 69 9.44 3.12 11.12
C TRP A 69 8.23 2.60 10.34
N LEU A 70 7.06 3.23 10.44
CA LEU A 70 5.85 2.82 9.72
C LEU A 70 6.05 2.82 8.19
N ALA A 71 6.71 3.85 7.65
CA ALA A 71 7.08 3.91 6.24
C ALA A 71 8.17 2.90 5.86
N LEU A 72 9.20 2.73 6.68
CA LEU A 72 10.27 1.76 6.43
C LEU A 72 9.72 0.32 6.44
N MET A 73 8.84 0.01 7.39
CA MET A 73 8.10 -1.26 7.51
C MET A 73 7.25 -1.52 6.26
N PHE A 74 6.54 -0.50 5.74
CA PHE A 74 5.79 -0.60 4.48
C PHE A 74 6.69 -0.94 3.29
N TYR A 75 7.80 -0.22 3.11
CA TYR A 75 8.72 -0.50 1.99
C TYR A 75 9.44 -1.84 2.12
N LEU A 76 9.84 -2.24 3.34
CA LEU A 76 10.36 -3.58 3.62
C LEU A 76 9.35 -4.67 3.23
N LEU A 77 8.08 -4.52 3.61
CA LEU A 77 7.02 -5.46 3.27
C LEU A 77 6.84 -5.56 1.75
N VAL A 78 6.68 -4.44 1.05
CA VAL A 78 6.48 -4.40 -0.41
C VAL A 78 7.67 -5.04 -1.15
N LEU A 79 8.90 -4.67 -0.80
CA LEU A 79 10.11 -5.19 -1.46
C LEU A 79 10.29 -6.70 -1.20
N LEU A 80 10.08 -7.16 0.03
CA LEU A 80 10.18 -8.59 0.35
C LEU A 80 9.08 -9.40 -0.36
N LEU A 81 7.84 -8.90 -0.43
CA LEU A 81 6.76 -9.57 -1.18
C LEU A 81 7.06 -9.67 -2.69
N VAL A 82 7.64 -8.63 -3.29
CA VAL A 82 8.09 -8.67 -4.71
C VAL A 82 9.20 -9.71 -4.89
N LEU A 83 10.17 -9.80 -3.97
CA LEU A 83 11.25 -10.79 -4.00
C LEU A 83 10.75 -12.25 -3.81
N GLU A 84 9.57 -12.46 -3.24
CA GLU A 84 8.95 -13.80 -3.16
C GLU A 84 8.44 -14.28 -4.53
N VAL A 85 8.11 -13.38 -5.47
CA VAL A 85 7.51 -13.75 -6.76
C VAL A 85 8.46 -14.59 -7.64
N PRO A 86 9.73 -14.20 -7.89
CA PRO A 86 10.69 -15.07 -8.60
C PRO A 86 10.89 -16.42 -7.90
N VAL A 87 10.86 -16.45 -6.57
CA VAL A 87 11.02 -17.68 -5.77
C VAL A 87 9.78 -18.59 -5.90
N ALA A 88 8.58 -18.03 -5.96
CA ALA A 88 7.34 -18.75 -6.21
C ALA A 88 7.28 -19.32 -7.64
N VAL A 89 7.66 -18.52 -8.65
CA VAL A 89 7.75 -18.94 -10.05
C VAL A 89 8.78 -20.06 -10.22
N ALA A 90 9.98 -19.93 -9.65
CA ALA A 90 11.01 -20.97 -9.70
C ALA A 90 10.52 -22.28 -9.07
N LYS A 91 9.86 -22.23 -7.90
CA LYS A 91 9.24 -23.41 -7.27
C LYS A 91 8.14 -24.04 -8.13
N LEU A 92 7.33 -23.23 -8.81
CA LEU A 92 6.28 -23.73 -9.72
C LEU A 92 6.88 -24.41 -10.96
N VAL A 93 7.92 -23.82 -11.56
CA VAL A 93 8.63 -24.40 -12.71
C VAL A 93 9.31 -25.72 -12.32
N LEU A 94 10.01 -25.77 -11.18
CA LEU A 94 10.64 -26.99 -10.67
C LEU A 94 9.59 -28.08 -10.38
N ARG A 95 8.46 -27.74 -9.74
CA ARG A 95 7.34 -28.67 -9.52
C ARG A 95 6.75 -29.19 -10.82
N ARG A 96 6.56 -28.34 -11.83
CA ARG A 96 6.07 -28.74 -13.16
C ARG A 96 7.06 -29.67 -13.89
N ARG A 97 8.36 -29.39 -13.82
CA ARG A 97 9.41 -30.28 -14.36
C ARG A 97 9.44 -31.63 -13.66
N ALA A 98 9.39 -31.65 -12.33
CA ALA A 98 9.32 -32.90 -11.56
C ALA A 98 8.06 -33.72 -11.89
N ALA A 99 6.89 -33.08 -12.00
CA ALA A 99 5.66 -33.74 -12.40
C ALA A 99 5.70 -34.28 -13.85
N ALA A 100 6.32 -33.57 -14.78
CA ALA A 100 6.50 -34.03 -16.16
C ALA A 100 7.58 -35.13 -16.33
N THR A 101 8.39 -35.36 -15.28
CA THR A 101 9.44 -36.40 -15.25
C THR A 101 9.04 -37.56 -14.32
N ALA A 102 7.84 -37.51 -13.73
CA ALA A 102 7.30 -38.61 -12.92
C ALA A 102 6.89 -39.77 -13.85
N PRO A 103 7.32 -41.02 -13.59
CA PRO A 103 6.94 -42.15 -14.42
C PRO A 103 5.43 -42.39 -14.33
N ALA A 104 4.80 -42.64 -15.48
CA ALA A 104 3.38 -42.97 -15.54
C ALA A 104 3.13 -44.31 -14.80
N VAL A 105 2.29 -44.29 -13.77
CA VAL A 105 1.89 -45.50 -13.06
C VAL A 105 0.96 -46.30 -13.97
N THR A 106 1.48 -47.37 -14.56
CA THR A 106 0.70 -48.34 -15.33
C THR A 106 -0.34 -49.00 -14.43
N ALA A 107 -1.61 -48.91 -14.82
CA ALA A 107 -2.69 -49.65 -14.16
C ALA A 107 -2.46 -51.17 -14.29
N PRO A 108 -2.89 -51.98 -13.29
CA PRO A 108 -2.71 -53.43 -13.34
C PRO A 108 -3.53 -54.05 -14.48
N GLU A 109 -2.88 -54.91 -15.26
CA GLU A 109 -3.48 -55.62 -16.39
C GLU A 109 -4.42 -56.73 -15.92
N LEU A 110 -5.64 -56.78 -16.50
CA LEU A 110 -6.64 -57.79 -16.15
C LEU A 110 -6.35 -59.12 -16.85
N ALA A 111 -5.81 -60.09 -16.12
CA ALA A 111 -5.53 -61.43 -16.62
C ALA A 111 -6.81 -62.17 -17.03
N LEU A 112 -6.95 -62.47 -18.33
CA LEU A 112 -8.01 -63.32 -18.86
C LEU A 112 -7.74 -64.80 -18.54
N VAL A 113 -8.67 -65.44 -17.81
CA VAL A 113 -8.59 -66.87 -17.47
C VAL A 113 -9.14 -67.72 -18.63
N GLY A 114 -8.24 -68.42 -19.32
CA GLY A 114 -8.61 -69.45 -20.31
C GLY A 114 -9.03 -70.78 -19.66
N SER A 115 -9.97 -71.49 -20.28
CA SER A 115 -10.61 -72.69 -19.73
C SER A 115 -9.89 -74.01 -20.07
N GLY A 116 -9.76 -74.89 -19.07
CA GLY A 116 -8.88 -76.07 -19.12
C GLY A 116 -9.39 -77.34 -19.81
N SER A 117 -8.52 -78.36 -19.82
CA SER A 117 -8.81 -79.81 -19.92
C SER A 117 -7.53 -80.64 -19.64
N ALA A 118 -7.66 -81.96 -19.49
CA ALA A 118 -6.60 -82.94 -19.13
C ALA A 118 -6.91 -84.32 -19.82
N PRO A 119 -6.22 -85.47 -19.59
CA PRO A 119 -5.00 -85.77 -18.81
C PRO A 119 -3.96 -86.77 -19.44
N ALA A 120 -2.76 -86.84 -18.82
CA ALA A 120 -1.84 -87.99 -18.58
C ALA A 120 -1.43 -89.10 -19.63
N ARG A 121 -0.09 -89.15 -19.90
CA ARG A 121 0.84 -90.34 -20.06
C ARG A 121 0.64 -91.31 -21.27
N PRO A 122 1.63 -92.18 -21.68
CA PRO A 122 2.81 -92.72 -20.96
C PRO A 122 4.19 -92.58 -21.69
N GLY A 123 5.21 -93.38 -21.29
CA GLY A 123 6.60 -93.42 -21.82
C GLY A 123 6.82 -94.47 -22.93
N PRO A 124 7.94 -95.26 -22.97
CA PRO A 124 9.01 -95.52 -21.97
C PRO A 124 10.34 -94.81 -22.37
N ASP A 125 11.61 -95.24 -22.23
CA ASP A 125 12.37 -96.44 -21.72
C ASP A 125 13.87 -96.01 -21.50
N SER A 126 14.92 -96.77 -21.10
CA SER A 126 15.17 -98.18 -20.70
C SER A 126 16.51 -98.36 -19.93
N ALA A 127 16.75 -99.58 -19.41
CA ALA A 127 18.04 -100.30 -19.26
C ALA A 127 19.12 -99.89 -18.19
N PRO A 128 19.95 -100.84 -17.68
CA PRO A 128 20.26 -100.88 -16.23
C PRO A 128 21.70 -101.31 -15.78
N ALA A 129 21.84 -101.57 -14.46
CA ALA A 129 22.84 -102.44 -13.77
C ALA A 129 24.26 -101.86 -13.48
N ARG A 130 24.99 -102.24 -12.40
CA ARG A 130 24.71 -102.99 -11.13
C ARG A 130 25.79 -102.62 -10.03
N PRO A 131 25.77 -103.14 -8.78
CA PRO A 131 26.31 -102.42 -7.60
C PRO A 131 27.52 -103.06 -6.86
N GLY A 132 28.03 -102.32 -5.87
CA GLY A 132 28.73 -102.78 -4.64
C GLY A 132 28.93 -101.58 -3.69
N SER A 133 28.42 -101.50 -2.45
CA SER A 133 28.56 -102.35 -1.24
C SER A 133 29.83 -102.02 -0.40
N GLY A 134 29.66 -101.36 0.76
CA GLY A 134 30.79 -101.06 1.67
C GLY A 134 30.45 -100.18 2.89
N SER A 135 30.12 -100.84 4.01
CA SER A 135 30.27 -100.40 5.42
C SER A 135 30.58 -98.94 5.81
N ALA A 136 29.62 -98.32 6.51
CA ALA A 136 29.68 -97.84 7.91
C ALA A 136 30.68 -96.73 8.38
N PRO A 137 30.37 -95.98 9.48
CA PRO A 137 31.02 -94.70 9.79
C PRO A 137 31.89 -94.70 11.07
N VAL A 138 32.79 -93.70 11.18
CA VAL A 138 33.40 -93.27 12.46
C VAL A 138 33.49 -91.74 12.55
N GLU A 139 33.05 -91.28 13.72
CA GLU A 139 33.20 -90.03 14.50
C GLU A 139 34.26 -88.96 14.16
N ALA A 140 33.86 -87.70 14.40
CA ALA A 140 34.65 -86.59 15.00
C ALA A 140 35.90 -86.04 14.23
N GLU A 141 36.53 -84.91 14.59
CA GLU A 141 36.27 -83.87 15.60
C GLU A 141 36.82 -82.50 15.13
N SER A 142 36.47 -81.42 15.82
CA SER A 142 37.24 -80.15 15.93
C SER A 142 37.52 -79.27 14.69
N ALA A 143 37.32 -77.96 14.88
CA ALA A 143 37.91 -76.87 14.09
C ALA A 143 39.07 -76.23 14.94
N PRO A 144 39.77 -75.13 14.56
CA PRO A 144 39.59 -74.25 13.39
C PRO A 144 40.89 -73.71 12.72
N ALA A 145 40.69 -72.76 11.77
CA ALA A 145 41.60 -71.68 11.34
C ALA A 145 42.85 -71.98 10.49
N GLY A 146 43.00 -71.29 9.34
CA GLY A 146 44.21 -71.39 8.49
C GLY A 146 44.15 -70.72 7.10
N THR A 147 44.08 -69.39 7.04
CA THR A 147 44.56 -68.50 5.94
C THR A 147 44.41 -68.86 4.44
N ALA A 148 43.54 -68.10 3.76
CA ALA A 148 43.77 -67.36 2.50
C ALA A 148 44.09 -68.06 1.15
N GLY A 149 43.21 -67.83 0.17
CA GLY A 149 43.44 -67.93 -1.29
C GLY A 149 42.47 -66.97 -2.05
N PRO A 150 42.80 -66.43 -3.24
CA PRO A 150 42.10 -65.28 -3.83
C PRO A 150 41.10 -65.58 -4.98
N ALA A 151 40.42 -64.51 -5.45
CA ALA A 151 39.36 -64.42 -6.48
C ALA A 151 37.96 -64.88 -6.00
N ASP A 152 36.83 -64.30 -6.44
CA ASP A 152 36.57 -63.32 -7.52
C ASP A 152 35.96 -61.98 -7.02
N PRO A 153 35.97 -60.90 -7.83
CA PRO A 153 35.28 -59.65 -7.51
C PRO A 153 33.74 -59.78 -7.66
N PRO A 154 32.93 -59.18 -6.76
CA PRO A 154 31.47 -59.14 -6.94
C PRO A 154 31.09 -58.26 -8.14
N PRO A 155 29.97 -58.57 -8.84
CA PRO A 155 29.54 -57.81 -10.01
C PRO A 155 29.22 -56.36 -9.63
N ALA A 156 29.67 -55.43 -10.48
CA ALA A 156 29.41 -54.01 -10.27
C ALA A 156 27.90 -53.73 -10.23
N ALA A 157 27.42 -53.15 -9.13
CA ALA A 157 26.06 -52.63 -9.05
C ALA A 157 25.85 -51.61 -10.19
N PRO A 158 24.67 -51.63 -10.87
CA PRO A 158 24.41 -50.67 -11.94
C PRO A 158 24.51 -49.25 -11.38
N ALA A 159 25.07 -48.33 -12.19
CA ALA A 159 25.13 -46.91 -11.88
C ALA A 159 23.72 -46.27 -11.99
N GLY A 160 22.81 -46.72 -11.12
CA GLY A 160 21.43 -46.29 -11.04
C GLY A 160 21.37 -44.81 -10.68
N ALA A 161 20.94 -44.01 -11.66
CA ALA A 161 20.70 -42.58 -11.62
C ALA A 161 20.84 -41.93 -10.24
N ALA A 162 21.89 -41.10 -10.09
CA ALA A 162 21.92 -40.05 -9.09
C ALA A 162 20.81 -39.04 -9.43
N ALA A 163 19.57 -39.36 -9.02
CA ALA A 163 18.40 -38.53 -9.25
C ALA A 163 18.64 -37.17 -8.59
N ASP A 164 18.59 -36.11 -9.41
CA ASP A 164 19.02 -34.75 -9.10
C ASP A 164 18.32 -34.20 -7.85
N GLN A 165 18.94 -34.40 -6.68
CA GLN A 165 18.38 -33.93 -5.40
C GLN A 165 18.43 -32.40 -5.40
N PRO A 166 17.29 -31.70 -5.27
CA PRO A 166 17.25 -30.26 -5.46
C PRO A 166 18.13 -29.56 -4.43
N ASP A 167 19.11 -28.77 -4.88
CA ASP A 167 20.16 -28.21 -4.01
C ASP A 167 19.63 -27.67 -2.66
N HIS A 168 20.05 -28.37 -1.60
CA HIS A 168 19.59 -28.17 -0.24
C HIS A 168 20.65 -27.50 0.65
N ASP A 169 21.78 -27.01 0.12
CA ASP A 169 22.85 -26.40 0.91
C ASP A 169 22.31 -25.27 1.83
N PRO A 170 22.42 -25.42 3.17
CA PRO A 170 22.01 -24.38 4.10
C PRO A 170 22.85 -23.11 3.97
N SER A 171 24.09 -23.21 3.48
CA SER A 171 25.03 -22.09 3.34
C SER A 171 24.60 -21.15 2.21
N ARG A 172 24.33 -21.69 1.01
CA ARG A 172 23.76 -20.99 -0.15
C ARG A 172 22.41 -20.37 0.20
N ARG A 173 21.55 -21.09 0.93
CA ARG A 173 20.24 -20.58 1.40
C ARG A 173 20.38 -19.40 2.36
N LEU A 174 21.32 -19.48 3.32
CA LEU A 174 21.62 -18.41 4.27
C LEU A 174 22.23 -17.18 3.57
N LEU A 175 23.12 -17.39 2.58
CA LEU A 175 23.70 -16.33 1.76
C LEU A 175 22.62 -15.58 0.95
N LEU A 176 21.73 -16.31 0.28
CA LEU A 176 20.63 -15.72 -0.49
C LEU A 176 19.63 -14.97 0.42
N ALA A 177 19.29 -15.51 1.60
CA ALA A 177 18.43 -14.83 2.56
C ALA A 177 19.05 -13.52 3.07
N ARG A 178 20.37 -13.53 3.35
CA ARG A 178 21.11 -12.32 3.75
C ARG A 178 21.21 -11.30 2.63
N GLY A 179 21.51 -11.72 1.40
CA GLY A 179 21.55 -10.85 0.22
C GLY A 179 20.21 -10.16 -0.03
N ALA A 180 19.11 -10.92 0.01
CA ALA A 180 17.75 -10.38 -0.11
C ALA A 180 17.39 -9.41 1.03
N ALA A 181 17.74 -9.74 2.28
CA ALA A 181 17.49 -8.87 3.43
C ALA A 181 18.30 -7.57 3.39
N ILE A 182 19.57 -7.62 2.97
CA ILE A 182 20.43 -6.44 2.79
C ILE A 182 19.90 -5.57 1.64
N PHE A 183 19.58 -6.16 0.49
CA PHE A 183 19.00 -5.44 -0.65
C PHE A 183 17.67 -4.77 -0.29
N ALA A 184 16.74 -5.50 0.34
CA ALA A 184 15.47 -4.95 0.78
C ALA A 184 15.65 -3.84 1.83
N GLY A 185 16.56 -4.02 2.80
CA GLY A 185 16.87 -3.03 3.82
C GLY A 185 17.45 -1.72 3.27
N LEU A 186 18.48 -1.81 2.42
CA LEU A 186 19.10 -0.64 1.79
C LEU A 186 18.14 0.06 0.83
N THR A 187 17.36 -0.69 0.04
CA THR A 187 16.38 -0.12 -0.89
C THR A 187 15.22 0.54 -0.14
N ALA A 188 14.69 -0.09 0.90
CA ALA A 188 13.64 0.50 1.73
C ALA A 188 14.13 1.79 2.41
N ALA A 189 15.33 1.79 3.01
CA ALA A 189 15.90 2.98 3.64
C ALA A 189 16.16 4.11 2.62
N GLY A 190 16.64 3.79 1.42
CA GLY A 190 16.84 4.76 0.34
C GLY A 190 15.53 5.37 -0.17
N VAL A 191 14.50 4.55 -0.40
CA VAL A 191 13.17 5.00 -0.85
C VAL A 191 12.47 5.82 0.23
N THR A 192 12.53 5.40 1.50
CA THR A 192 12.03 6.18 2.64
C THR A 192 12.77 7.52 2.74
N GLY A 193 14.10 7.55 2.64
CA GLY A 193 14.90 8.78 2.70
C GLY A 193 14.60 9.77 1.55
N TYR A 194 14.44 9.26 0.33
CA TYR A 194 13.93 10.04 -0.81
C TYR A 194 12.52 10.60 -0.53
N GLY A 195 11.64 9.78 0.05
CA GLY A 195 10.29 10.19 0.41
C GLY A 195 10.27 11.27 1.50
N VAL A 196 11.15 11.19 2.51
CA VAL A 196 11.29 12.24 3.55
C VAL A 196 11.77 13.56 2.94
N ARG A 197 12.79 13.51 2.08
CA ARG A 197 13.26 14.70 1.34
C ARG A 197 12.12 15.36 0.54
N THR A 198 11.29 14.54 -0.10
CA THR A 198 10.16 14.99 -0.93
C THR A 198 9.02 15.56 -0.08
N ALA A 199 8.71 14.95 1.06
CA ALA A 199 7.64 15.39 1.97
C ALA A 199 7.98 16.68 2.73
N MET A 200 9.23 16.83 3.19
CA MET A 200 9.67 18.00 3.95
C MET A 200 9.96 19.22 3.08
N GLY A 201 10.16 19.04 1.78
CA GLY A 201 10.52 20.08 0.81
C GLY A 201 9.43 21.14 0.55
N PRO A 202 9.66 22.04 -0.42
CA PRO A 202 8.61 22.86 -0.99
C PRO A 202 7.62 21.99 -1.79
N PRO A 203 6.31 22.27 -1.75
CA PRO A 203 5.37 21.71 -2.72
C PRO A 203 5.76 22.09 -4.16
N GLN A 204 5.32 21.29 -5.12
CA GLN A 204 5.42 21.62 -6.55
C GLN A 204 4.32 22.63 -6.94
N LEU A 205 4.56 23.42 -7.99
CA LEU A 205 3.58 24.35 -8.55
C LEU A 205 3.04 23.77 -9.86
N ASP A 206 1.85 23.19 -9.79
CA ASP A 206 1.20 22.58 -10.94
C ASP A 206 0.27 23.58 -11.63
N ARG A 207 0.04 23.38 -12.93
CA ARG A 207 -0.93 24.17 -13.72
C ARG A 207 -1.77 23.23 -14.57
N VAL A 208 -3.08 23.29 -14.41
CA VAL A 208 -4.04 22.47 -15.17
C VAL A 208 -5.04 23.37 -15.87
N ARG A 209 -5.42 23.02 -17.10
CA ARG A 209 -6.46 23.69 -17.88
C ARG A 209 -7.70 22.81 -17.93
N ILE A 210 -8.83 23.32 -17.46
CA ILE A 210 -10.08 22.55 -17.39
C ILE A 210 -11.16 23.27 -18.22
N PRO A 211 -11.59 22.71 -19.37
CA PRO A 211 -12.69 23.26 -20.14
C PRO A 211 -14.03 22.93 -19.47
N LEU A 212 -14.85 23.96 -19.21
CA LEU A 212 -16.21 23.80 -18.69
C LEU A 212 -17.21 24.30 -19.73
N ALA A 213 -18.14 23.44 -20.16
CA ALA A 213 -19.04 23.72 -21.28
C ALA A 213 -19.93 24.96 -21.09
N LYS A 214 -20.23 25.30 -19.83
CA LYS A 214 -21.06 26.47 -19.45
C LYS A 214 -20.26 27.75 -19.18
N LEU A 215 -18.92 27.73 -19.21
CA LEU A 215 -18.13 28.90 -18.85
C LEU A 215 -18.35 30.05 -19.85
N PRO A 216 -18.81 31.25 -19.40
CA PRO A 216 -18.92 32.40 -20.28
C PRO A 216 -17.56 32.72 -20.91
N ARG A 217 -17.50 32.99 -22.22
CA ARG A 217 -16.24 33.25 -22.93
C ARG A 217 -15.41 34.39 -22.35
N SER A 218 -16.03 35.37 -21.71
CA SER A 218 -15.31 36.46 -21.03
C SER A 218 -14.62 36.03 -19.73
N MET A 219 -15.03 34.90 -19.15
CA MET A 219 -14.38 34.25 -18.00
C MET A 219 -13.33 33.20 -18.39
N ASP A 220 -13.01 33.07 -19.68
CA ASP A 220 -11.89 32.23 -20.13
C ASP A 220 -10.57 32.66 -19.47
N GLY A 221 -9.81 31.70 -18.97
CA GLY A 221 -8.61 31.97 -18.17
C GLY A 221 -8.91 32.58 -16.79
N LEU A 222 -10.03 32.21 -16.15
CA LEU A 222 -10.22 32.42 -14.71
C LEU A 222 -9.30 31.45 -13.96
N ARG A 223 -8.53 31.95 -12.99
CA ARG A 223 -7.52 31.18 -12.25
C ARG A 223 -7.94 30.93 -10.81
N ILE A 224 -8.00 29.65 -10.42
CA ILE A 224 -8.20 29.21 -9.05
C ILE A 224 -6.88 28.66 -8.52
N ALA A 225 -6.35 29.20 -7.43
CA ALA A 225 -5.25 28.57 -6.70
C ALA A 225 -5.84 27.53 -5.73
N THR A 226 -5.68 26.25 -6.06
CA THR A 226 -6.23 25.10 -5.32
C THR A 226 -5.15 24.44 -4.47
N VAL A 227 -5.41 24.35 -3.16
CA VAL A 227 -4.60 23.64 -2.18
C VAL A 227 -5.50 22.81 -1.26
N SER A 228 -4.96 21.72 -0.71
CA SER A 228 -5.61 20.82 0.26
C SER A 228 -4.51 20.10 1.04
N ASP A 229 -4.90 19.29 2.02
CA ASP A 229 -4.04 18.36 2.77
C ASP A 229 -2.74 19.04 3.25
N ILE A 230 -2.88 20.21 3.87
CA ILE A 230 -1.75 21.01 4.37
C ILE A 230 -1.18 20.36 5.64
N HIS A 231 -2.02 19.74 6.46
CA HIS A 231 -1.68 19.10 7.74
C HIS A 231 -0.65 19.91 8.55
N LEU A 232 -1.05 21.13 8.93
CA LEU A 232 -0.37 21.84 10.00
C LEU A 232 -0.44 20.99 11.26
N GLY A 233 0.69 20.84 11.95
CA GLY A 233 0.81 19.84 12.98
C GLY A 233 2.24 19.71 13.49
N PRO A 234 2.55 18.70 14.31
CA PRO A 234 3.83 18.64 15.03
C PRO A 234 5.08 18.50 14.13
N LEU A 235 4.89 18.12 12.86
CA LEU A 235 5.95 18.03 11.85
C LEU A 235 5.90 19.18 10.81
N ARG A 236 4.89 20.07 10.89
CA ARG A 236 4.62 21.17 9.95
C ARG A 236 4.05 22.39 10.69
N GLY A 237 4.93 23.24 11.21
CA GLY A 237 4.57 24.54 11.80
C GLY A 237 4.50 25.69 10.78
N ARG A 238 4.34 26.92 11.29
CA ARG A 238 4.13 28.20 10.57
C ARG A 238 4.91 28.39 9.27
N ALA A 239 6.20 28.03 9.25
CA ALA A 239 7.07 28.15 8.06
C ALA A 239 6.68 27.24 6.87
N HIS A 240 5.74 26.30 7.06
CA HIS A 240 5.07 25.61 5.96
C HIS A 240 3.98 26.49 5.33
N THR A 241 3.12 27.08 6.17
CA THR A 241 2.01 27.96 5.80
C THR A 241 2.53 29.19 5.06
N GLU A 242 3.54 29.85 5.60
CA GLU A 242 4.20 31.01 4.96
C GLU A 242 4.65 30.68 3.54
N ARG A 243 5.29 29.52 3.35
CA ARG A 243 5.74 29.03 2.03
C ARG A 243 4.57 28.74 1.07
N ILE A 244 3.47 28.17 1.54
CA ILE A 244 2.27 27.93 0.72
C ILE A 244 1.64 29.26 0.31
N VAL A 245 1.47 30.19 1.25
CA VAL A 245 0.87 31.50 1.03
C VAL A 245 1.70 32.32 0.05
N GLU A 246 3.02 32.35 0.21
CA GLU A 246 3.92 32.93 -0.79
C GLU A 246 3.78 32.26 -2.17
N MET A 247 3.70 30.92 -2.24
CA MET A 247 3.54 30.21 -3.50
C MET A 247 2.24 30.58 -4.20
N ILE A 248 1.12 30.64 -3.47
CA ILE A 248 -0.20 31.04 -3.97
C ILE A 248 -0.18 32.50 -4.44
N ASN A 249 0.36 33.41 -3.64
CA ASN A 249 0.46 34.83 -3.96
C ASN A 249 1.33 35.10 -5.22
N ARG A 250 2.29 34.22 -5.52
CA ARG A 250 3.09 34.26 -6.77
C ARG A 250 2.37 33.73 -8.01
N MET A 251 1.15 33.19 -7.90
CA MET A 251 0.42 32.61 -9.04
C MET A 251 -0.45 33.60 -9.82
N ASP A 252 -0.71 34.80 -9.28
CA ASP A 252 -1.67 35.78 -9.84
C ASP A 252 -3.05 35.12 -10.10
N ALA A 253 -3.64 34.58 -9.03
CA ALA A 253 -4.92 33.86 -9.07
C ALA A 253 -6.12 34.80 -8.87
N ASP A 254 -7.21 34.55 -9.60
CA ASP A 254 -8.46 35.28 -9.43
C ASP A 254 -9.13 34.92 -8.09
N LEU A 255 -9.04 33.67 -7.61
CA LEU A 255 -9.50 33.24 -6.28
C LEU A 255 -8.63 32.10 -5.69
N VAL A 256 -8.69 31.89 -4.38
CA VAL A 256 -8.03 30.77 -3.68
C VAL A 256 -9.06 29.80 -3.14
N ALA A 257 -8.82 28.50 -3.28
CA ALA A 257 -9.62 27.41 -2.72
C ALA A 257 -8.73 26.51 -1.85
N VAL A 258 -9.01 26.49 -0.54
CA VAL A 258 -8.38 25.60 0.44
C VAL A 258 -9.38 24.49 0.77
N VAL A 259 -9.15 23.28 0.26
CA VAL A 259 -10.16 22.22 0.16
C VAL A 259 -9.98 21.15 1.24
N GLY A 260 -10.10 21.54 2.51
CA GLY A 260 -10.05 20.63 3.67
C GLY A 260 -8.66 20.12 4.06
N ASP A 261 -8.62 19.46 5.22
CA ASP A 261 -7.45 18.88 5.89
C ASP A 261 -6.30 19.90 6.02
N LEU A 262 -6.62 21.03 6.66
CA LEU A 262 -5.68 22.08 7.01
C LEU A 262 -4.76 21.65 8.17
N VAL A 263 -5.26 20.83 9.11
CA VAL A 263 -4.67 20.66 10.46
C VAL A 263 -4.67 19.21 10.98
N ASP A 264 -3.80 18.93 11.95
CA ASP A 264 -3.70 17.66 12.70
C ASP A 264 -3.89 17.87 14.24
N GLY A 265 -4.42 19.02 14.66
CA GLY A 265 -4.53 19.41 16.08
C GLY A 265 -5.42 20.64 16.29
N SER A 266 -5.66 21.01 17.55
CA SER A 266 -6.60 22.08 17.94
C SER A 266 -6.10 23.50 17.63
N VAL A 267 -7.03 24.47 17.62
CA VAL A 267 -6.68 25.90 17.43
C VAL A 267 -5.72 26.38 18.51
N ALA A 268 -5.85 25.88 19.75
CA ALA A 268 -4.94 26.18 20.85
C ALA A 268 -3.51 25.66 20.63
N GLU A 269 -3.32 24.61 19.82
CA GLU A 269 -2.01 24.02 19.51
C GLU A 269 -1.40 24.60 18.21
N LEU A 270 -2.23 25.04 17.25
CA LEU A 270 -1.79 25.31 15.87
C LEU A 270 -2.28 26.65 15.27
N GLY A 271 -3.08 27.47 15.95
CA GLY A 271 -3.58 28.75 15.42
C GLY A 271 -2.44 29.69 14.96
N GLU A 272 -1.37 29.79 15.75
CA GLU A 272 -0.15 30.54 15.38
C GLU A 272 0.59 29.95 14.16
N ALA A 273 0.37 28.68 13.83
CA ALA A 273 0.89 28.08 12.59
C ALA A 273 -0.03 28.37 11.39
N ALA A 274 -1.34 28.54 11.62
CA ALA A 274 -2.33 28.89 10.59
C ALA A 274 -2.32 30.39 10.23
N GLU A 275 -1.95 31.28 11.16
CA GLU A 275 -1.93 32.74 10.98
C GLU A 275 -1.51 33.28 9.60
N PRO A 276 -0.44 32.79 8.94
CA PRO A 276 0.01 33.30 7.65
C PRO A 276 -1.05 33.20 6.53
N LEU A 277 -2.07 32.34 6.67
CA LEU A 277 -3.21 32.26 5.74
C LEU A 277 -3.90 33.61 5.52
N ARG A 278 -3.89 34.50 6.52
CA ARG A 278 -4.45 35.86 6.40
C ARG A 278 -3.79 36.71 5.32
N ASP A 279 -2.55 36.40 4.95
CA ASP A 279 -1.77 37.15 3.99
C ASP A 279 -1.95 36.61 2.55
N LEU A 280 -2.88 35.66 2.34
CA LEU A 280 -3.35 35.22 1.02
C LEU A 280 -3.98 36.38 0.22
N ARG A 281 -3.70 36.42 -1.09
CA ARG A 281 -4.15 37.49 -1.99
C ARG A 281 -4.76 36.92 -3.25
N SER A 282 -5.95 37.41 -3.60
CA SER A 282 -6.66 37.11 -4.83
C SER A 282 -7.60 38.26 -5.20
N ARG A 283 -8.33 38.14 -6.30
CA ARG A 283 -9.29 39.16 -6.77
C ARG A 283 -10.69 39.00 -6.18
N TYR A 284 -11.13 37.76 -5.95
CA TYR A 284 -12.50 37.44 -5.53
C TYR A 284 -12.58 36.78 -4.14
N GLY A 285 -11.46 36.66 -3.43
CA GLY A 285 -11.38 36.12 -2.07
C GLY A 285 -10.72 34.75 -1.97
N SER A 286 -10.63 34.27 -0.73
CA SER A 286 -10.10 32.96 -0.37
C SER A 286 -11.22 32.17 0.31
N PHE A 287 -11.38 30.90 -0.08
CA PHE A 287 -12.51 30.07 0.32
C PHE A 287 -12.02 28.76 0.96
N PHE A 288 -12.75 28.29 1.98
CA PHE A 288 -12.45 27.05 2.69
C PHE A 288 -13.66 26.11 2.74
N VAL A 289 -13.40 24.81 2.68
CA VAL A 289 -14.33 23.75 3.09
C VAL A 289 -13.62 22.80 4.04
N THR A 290 -14.36 22.16 4.94
CA THR A 290 -13.79 21.16 5.86
C THR A 290 -13.40 19.89 5.11
N GLY A 291 -12.31 19.27 5.55
CA GLY A 291 -12.00 17.86 5.32
C GLY A 291 -12.30 17.03 6.56
N ASN A 292 -11.92 15.76 6.57
CA ASN A 292 -12.18 14.87 7.69
C ASN A 292 -11.33 15.19 8.93
N HIS A 293 -10.17 15.84 8.78
CA HIS A 293 -9.30 16.18 9.89
C HIS A 293 -9.82 17.29 10.79
N GLU A 294 -10.56 18.28 10.26
CA GLU A 294 -11.16 19.32 11.11
C GLU A 294 -12.16 18.70 12.11
N TYR A 295 -12.91 17.67 11.74
CA TYR A 295 -13.80 16.93 12.65
C TYR A 295 -13.07 16.15 13.75
N TYR A 296 -11.81 15.81 13.54
CA TYR A 296 -10.95 15.19 14.57
C TYR A 296 -10.24 16.23 15.45
N SER A 297 -10.20 17.49 15.00
CA SER A 297 -9.33 18.55 15.53
C SER A 297 -10.07 19.74 16.15
N GLY A 298 -11.40 19.68 16.23
CA GLY A 298 -12.25 20.76 16.77
C GLY A 298 -12.88 21.64 15.70
N VAL A 299 -13.71 21.05 14.83
CA VAL A 299 -14.25 21.70 13.62
C VAL A 299 -14.87 23.08 13.84
N GLU A 300 -15.64 23.28 14.91
CA GLU A 300 -16.24 24.59 15.18
C GLU A 300 -15.21 25.68 15.47
N GLU A 301 -14.13 25.34 16.19
CA GLU A 301 -13.05 26.29 16.50
C GLU A 301 -12.28 26.61 15.23
N TRP A 302 -11.96 25.60 14.42
CA TRP A 302 -11.26 25.78 13.16
C TRP A 302 -12.07 26.56 12.12
N VAL A 303 -13.38 26.37 12.05
CA VAL A 303 -14.28 27.18 11.19
C VAL A 303 -14.24 28.64 11.61
N ARG A 304 -14.34 28.93 12.92
CA ARG A 304 -14.25 30.30 13.46
C ARG A 304 -12.86 30.92 13.25
N GLU A 305 -11.79 30.15 13.40
CA GLU A 305 -10.41 30.62 13.23
C GLU A 305 -10.06 30.87 11.76
N VAL A 306 -10.47 30.00 10.84
CA VAL A 306 -10.22 30.16 9.39
C VAL A 306 -11.00 31.35 8.83
N ASP A 307 -12.22 31.60 9.30
CA ASP A 307 -12.99 32.81 8.96
C ASP A 307 -12.35 34.09 9.55
N ARG A 308 -11.87 34.04 10.81
CA ARG A 308 -11.07 35.11 11.43
C ARG A 308 -9.79 35.43 10.65
N LEU A 309 -9.19 34.42 10.02
CA LEU A 309 -8.03 34.55 9.12
C LEU A 309 -8.43 35.00 7.69
N GLY A 310 -9.69 35.33 7.44
CA GLY A 310 -10.15 35.94 6.18
C GLY A 310 -10.44 34.95 5.04
N LEU A 311 -10.58 33.66 5.34
CA LEU A 311 -11.01 32.64 4.38
C LEU A 311 -12.49 32.33 4.63
N ARG A 312 -13.38 32.71 3.69
CA ARG A 312 -14.82 32.41 3.85
C ARG A 312 -15.03 30.90 3.81
N VAL A 313 -15.53 30.36 4.90
CA VAL A 313 -15.92 28.95 5.00
C VAL A 313 -17.26 28.72 4.28
N LEU A 314 -17.36 27.67 3.46
CA LEU A 314 -18.56 27.32 2.69
C LEU A 314 -19.20 26.03 3.24
N GLN A 315 -20.05 26.16 4.26
CA GLN A 315 -20.69 25.03 4.93
C GLN A 315 -22.04 24.69 4.30
N ASN A 316 -22.03 23.88 3.23
CA ASN A 316 -23.22 23.62 2.39
C ASN A 316 -23.79 24.91 1.77
N GLU A 317 -22.91 25.85 1.41
CA GLU A 317 -23.26 27.17 0.84
C GLU A 317 -22.85 27.30 -0.63
N ARG A 318 -23.47 28.27 -1.33
CA ARG A 318 -23.07 28.77 -2.64
C ARG A 318 -23.01 30.28 -2.67
N LEU A 319 -22.10 30.83 -3.47
CA LEU A 319 -22.00 32.25 -3.79
C LEU A 319 -21.67 32.46 -5.28
N GLU A 320 -21.98 33.65 -5.79
CA GLU A 320 -21.71 34.04 -7.18
C GLU A 320 -20.33 34.70 -7.31
N ILE A 321 -19.40 34.09 -8.04
CA ILE A 321 -18.17 34.72 -8.51
C ILE A 321 -18.49 35.52 -9.79
N ARG A 322 -18.73 36.81 -9.62
CA ARG A 322 -19.00 37.76 -10.73
C ARG A 322 -17.69 38.28 -11.30
N SER A 323 -17.32 37.82 -12.50
CA SER A 323 -16.01 38.08 -13.11
C SER A 323 -16.13 38.39 -14.60
N ARG A 324 -15.45 39.44 -15.06
CA ARG A 324 -15.29 39.78 -16.49
C ARG A 324 -16.62 39.84 -17.28
N GLY A 325 -17.73 40.20 -16.64
CA GLY A 325 -19.06 40.26 -17.26
C GLY A 325 -19.83 38.92 -17.33
N GLY A 326 -19.27 37.83 -16.77
CA GLY A 326 -19.96 36.57 -16.54
C GLY A 326 -20.19 36.29 -15.04
N VAL A 327 -20.89 35.19 -14.76
CA VAL A 327 -21.10 34.66 -13.41
C VAL A 327 -20.72 33.18 -13.40
N LEU A 328 -20.00 32.77 -12.36
CA LEU A 328 -19.73 31.38 -12.01
C LEU A 328 -20.20 31.13 -10.59
N ASP A 329 -20.88 30.03 -10.37
CA ASP A 329 -21.30 29.63 -9.03
C ASP A 329 -20.13 28.92 -8.34
N LEU A 330 -19.74 29.37 -7.15
CA LEU A 330 -18.79 28.67 -6.28
C LEU A 330 -19.57 28.11 -5.09
N ALA A 331 -19.53 26.79 -4.92
CA ALA A 331 -20.21 26.09 -3.85
C ALA A 331 -19.21 25.32 -2.98
N GLY A 332 -19.58 25.05 -1.73
CA GLY A 332 -18.86 24.16 -0.83
C GLY A 332 -19.82 23.32 0.01
N VAL A 333 -19.45 22.07 0.26
CA VAL A 333 -20.18 21.17 1.17
C VAL A 333 -19.27 20.71 2.30
N ASN A 334 -19.87 20.42 3.45
CA ASN A 334 -19.16 19.80 4.58
C ASN A 334 -18.61 18.42 4.19
N ASP A 335 -17.51 17.98 4.81
CA ASP A 335 -16.95 16.65 4.55
C ASP A 335 -17.95 15.52 4.80
N VAL A 336 -17.86 14.44 4.02
CA VAL A 336 -18.73 13.25 4.18
C VAL A 336 -18.60 12.61 5.57
N SER A 337 -17.46 12.78 6.24
CA SER A 337 -17.20 12.31 7.60
C SER A 337 -17.89 13.13 8.69
N ALA A 338 -18.52 14.27 8.35
CA ALA A 338 -19.38 15.01 9.28
C ALA A 338 -20.60 14.18 9.71
N ALA A 339 -21.09 13.29 8.84
CA ALA A 339 -22.26 12.46 9.08
C ALA A 339 -22.06 11.53 10.30
N GLY A 340 -22.96 11.65 11.29
CA GLY A 340 -22.90 10.85 12.52
C GLY A 340 -21.91 11.35 13.59
N THR A 341 -21.21 12.46 13.37
CA THR A 341 -20.35 13.08 14.41
C THR A 341 -21.15 13.84 15.46
N GLY A 342 -22.27 14.47 15.06
CA GLY A 342 -22.99 15.44 15.88
C GLY A 342 -22.30 16.81 16.00
N LEU A 343 -21.16 17.03 15.33
CA LEU A 343 -20.34 18.26 15.43
C LEU A 343 -20.65 19.30 14.34
N ALA A 344 -21.33 18.90 13.26
CA ALA A 344 -21.86 19.80 12.23
C ALA A 344 -23.01 19.12 11.48
N ALA A 345 -23.68 19.86 10.60
CA ALA A 345 -24.54 19.28 9.58
C ALA A 345 -23.72 18.35 8.63
N PRO A 346 -24.29 17.24 8.13
CA PRO A 346 -23.68 16.46 7.06
C PRO A 346 -23.56 17.27 5.75
N ALA A 347 -22.91 16.71 4.74
CA ALA A 347 -22.92 17.27 3.39
C ALA A 347 -24.36 17.43 2.87
N ASP A 348 -24.77 18.65 2.53
CA ASP A 348 -26.09 18.97 1.97
C ASP A 348 -25.95 19.70 0.63
N TYR A 349 -26.06 18.91 -0.44
CA TYR A 349 -26.02 19.40 -1.82
C TYR A 349 -27.31 20.11 -2.21
N ALA A 350 -28.44 19.87 -1.55
CA ALA A 350 -29.69 20.56 -1.85
C ALA A 350 -29.67 21.99 -1.30
N ALA A 351 -29.14 22.18 -0.09
CA ALA A 351 -28.87 23.51 0.46
C ALA A 351 -27.85 24.31 -0.39
N ALA A 352 -26.77 23.66 -0.83
CA ALA A 352 -25.73 24.34 -1.62
C ALA A 352 -26.15 24.61 -3.09
N LEU A 353 -26.88 23.70 -3.74
CA LEU A 353 -27.05 23.69 -5.21
C LEU A 353 -28.50 23.67 -5.70
N GLY A 354 -29.49 23.48 -4.83
CA GLY A 354 -30.87 23.15 -5.23
C GLY A 354 -31.66 24.27 -5.93
N ASP A 355 -31.36 25.53 -5.63
CA ASP A 355 -32.02 26.72 -6.19
C ASP A 355 -31.20 27.40 -7.31
N ARG A 356 -30.09 26.80 -7.75
CA ARG A 356 -29.16 27.43 -8.69
C ARG A 356 -29.72 27.53 -10.11
N ASP A 357 -29.16 28.45 -10.88
CA ASP A 357 -29.35 28.53 -12.33
C ASP A 357 -28.54 27.40 -13.02
N PRO A 358 -29.20 26.39 -13.63
CA PRO A 358 -28.49 25.23 -14.20
C PRO A 358 -27.69 25.57 -15.45
N SER A 359 -27.93 26.73 -16.08
CA SER A 359 -27.20 27.22 -17.25
C SER A 359 -25.80 27.76 -16.91
N ARG A 360 -25.56 28.09 -15.64
CA ARG A 360 -24.27 28.60 -15.15
C ARG A 360 -23.27 27.48 -14.87
N PRO A 361 -21.96 27.74 -15.04
CA PRO A 361 -20.92 26.84 -14.57
C PRO A 361 -20.89 26.87 -13.04
N VAL A 362 -20.83 25.70 -12.41
CA VAL A 362 -20.58 25.59 -10.97
C VAL A 362 -19.28 24.85 -10.67
N VAL A 363 -18.47 25.45 -9.80
CA VAL A 363 -17.31 24.80 -9.18
C VAL A 363 -17.67 24.44 -7.74
N LEU A 364 -17.59 23.15 -7.41
CA LEU A 364 -17.78 22.63 -6.07
C LEU A 364 -16.44 22.42 -5.38
N LEU A 365 -16.31 22.93 -4.16
CA LEU A 365 -15.26 22.54 -3.22
C LEU A 365 -15.80 21.39 -2.35
N ALA A 366 -15.20 20.22 -2.46
CA ALA A 366 -15.54 19.06 -1.63
C ALA A 366 -14.27 18.23 -1.39
N HIS A 367 -13.89 18.05 -0.12
CA HIS A 367 -12.58 17.51 0.24
C HIS A 367 -12.31 16.12 -0.37
N GLN A 368 -13.22 15.16 -0.23
CA GLN A 368 -13.05 13.80 -0.74
C GLN A 368 -13.56 13.62 -2.19
N PRO A 369 -12.78 13.01 -3.09
CA PRO A 369 -13.21 12.74 -4.47
C PRO A 369 -14.52 11.94 -4.60
N VAL A 370 -14.83 11.04 -3.65
CA VAL A 370 -16.08 10.25 -3.63
C VAL A 370 -17.36 11.11 -3.58
N ALA A 371 -17.27 12.37 -3.14
CA ALA A 371 -18.37 13.34 -3.20
C ALA A 371 -18.94 13.55 -4.62
N ALA A 372 -18.15 13.26 -5.67
CA ALA A 372 -18.52 13.51 -7.06
C ALA A 372 -19.76 12.72 -7.51
N HIS A 373 -20.02 11.54 -6.93
CA HIS A 373 -21.22 10.74 -7.21
C HIS A 373 -22.52 11.42 -6.76
N GLU A 374 -22.47 12.23 -5.69
CA GLU A 374 -23.60 13.06 -5.27
C GLU A 374 -23.62 14.38 -6.06
N ALA A 375 -22.45 15.03 -6.23
CA ALA A 375 -22.32 16.27 -6.99
C ALA A 375 -22.88 16.18 -8.42
N ALA A 376 -22.70 15.03 -9.09
CA ALA A 376 -23.23 14.76 -10.42
C ALA A 376 -24.76 14.87 -10.50
N LYS A 377 -25.48 14.49 -9.44
CA LYS A 377 -26.96 14.57 -9.38
C LYS A 377 -27.47 16.01 -9.39
N PHE A 378 -26.63 16.97 -9.01
CA PHE A 378 -26.90 18.41 -9.04
C PHE A 378 -26.25 19.10 -10.27
N GLY A 379 -25.70 18.31 -11.20
CA GLY A 379 -25.15 18.77 -12.47
C GLY A 379 -23.89 19.62 -12.34
N VAL A 380 -23.03 19.31 -11.37
CA VAL A 380 -21.78 20.04 -11.11
C VAL A 380 -20.81 19.93 -12.28
N ASP A 381 -20.26 21.07 -12.72
CA ASP A 381 -19.37 21.11 -13.88
C ASP A 381 -17.92 20.75 -13.52
N LEU A 382 -17.47 21.14 -12.32
CA LEU A 382 -16.15 20.79 -11.76
C LEU A 382 -16.21 20.66 -10.23
N GLN A 383 -15.68 19.55 -9.71
CA GLN A 383 -15.32 19.40 -8.30
C GLN A 383 -13.81 19.55 -8.11
N LEU A 384 -13.41 20.30 -7.09
CA LEU A 384 -12.03 20.37 -6.58
C LEU A 384 -11.94 19.58 -5.26
N SER A 385 -10.92 18.73 -5.13
CA SER A 385 -10.73 17.80 -4.00
C SER A 385 -9.26 17.57 -3.66
N GLY A 386 -9.00 17.04 -2.46
CA GLY A 386 -7.70 16.53 -1.99
C GLY A 386 -7.84 15.10 -1.48
N HIS A 387 -7.69 14.92 -0.16
CA HIS A 387 -7.90 13.72 0.67
C HIS A 387 -6.99 12.52 0.39
N THR A 388 -6.68 12.28 -0.87
CA THR A 388 -6.02 11.07 -1.37
C THR A 388 -4.52 11.06 -1.14
N HIS A 389 -3.91 12.25 -0.99
CA HIS A 389 -2.46 12.47 -1.07
C HIS A 389 -1.79 11.89 -2.33
N GLY A 390 -2.52 11.65 -3.42
CA GLY A 390 -2.03 10.84 -4.55
C GLY A 390 -1.70 9.39 -4.20
N GLY A 391 -2.12 8.92 -3.03
CA GLY A 391 -1.73 7.66 -2.40
C GLY A 391 -0.36 7.68 -1.70
N GLN A 392 0.25 8.85 -1.49
CA GLN A 392 1.43 9.20 -0.68
C GLN A 392 2.70 8.32 -0.80
N MET A 393 2.61 7.03 -0.55
CA MET A 393 3.69 6.04 -0.61
C MET A 393 3.33 4.95 -1.65
N VAL A 394 3.69 5.14 -2.92
CA VAL A 394 3.51 4.11 -3.97
C VAL A 394 4.08 2.76 -3.49
N PRO A 395 3.37 1.62 -3.64
CA PRO A 395 2.13 1.41 -4.40
C PRO A 395 0.81 1.55 -3.61
N PHE A 396 0.77 2.25 -2.46
CA PHE A 396 -0.46 2.42 -1.68
C PHE A 396 -1.58 3.16 -2.45
N ASN A 397 -1.21 3.96 -3.46
CA ASN A 397 -2.13 4.54 -4.43
C ASN A 397 -3.03 3.52 -5.17
N LEU A 398 -2.65 2.23 -5.22
CA LEU A 398 -3.51 1.16 -5.74
C LEU A 398 -4.64 0.79 -4.76
N ALA A 399 -4.43 0.93 -3.46
CA ALA A 399 -5.45 0.70 -2.44
C ALA A 399 -6.45 1.85 -2.37
N VAL A 400 -6.00 3.10 -2.53
CA VAL A 400 -6.87 4.30 -2.55
C VAL A 400 -7.92 4.23 -3.66
N LYS A 401 -7.60 3.62 -4.81
CA LYS A 401 -8.55 3.36 -5.91
C LYS A 401 -9.73 2.44 -5.55
N LEU A 402 -9.69 1.76 -4.41
CA LEU A 402 -10.80 0.93 -3.92
C LEU A 402 -11.86 1.74 -3.14
N GLN A 403 -11.59 3.03 -2.87
CA GLN A 403 -12.43 3.91 -2.04
C GLN A 403 -12.69 5.27 -2.68
N GLN A 404 -11.75 5.80 -3.48
CA GLN A 404 -11.85 7.12 -4.11
C GLN A 404 -11.81 6.97 -5.64
N PRO A 405 -12.78 7.52 -6.39
CA PRO A 405 -12.90 7.30 -7.84
C PRO A 405 -11.78 7.97 -8.65
N VAL A 406 -11.20 9.05 -8.14
CA VAL A 406 -10.03 9.72 -8.71
C VAL A 406 -8.99 9.86 -7.60
N VAL A 407 -7.72 9.52 -7.89
CA VAL A 407 -6.63 9.49 -6.89
C VAL A 407 -5.65 10.65 -7.03
N SER A 408 -5.50 11.24 -8.23
CA SER A 408 -4.62 12.38 -8.47
C SER A 408 -4.90 12.95 -9.86
N GLY A 409 -4.78 14.27 -10.02
CA GLY A 409 -4.99 14.97 -11.28
C GLY A 409 -6.45 15.09 -11.69
N LEU A 410 -6.69 15.29 -12.99
CA LEU A 410 -8.03 15.43 -13.56
C LEU A 410 -8.62 14.06 -13.95
N GLY A 411 -9.81 13.78 -13.45
CA GLY A 411 -10.68 12.68 -13.88
C GLY A 411 -12.11 13.16 -14.11
N GLU A 412 -13.02 12.21 -14.34
CA GLU A 412 -14.45 12.47 -14.54
C GLU A 412 -15.26 11.35 -13.88
N VAL A 413 -16.35 11.73 -13.20
CA VAL A 413 -17.22 10.84 -12.42
C VAL A 413 -18.65 11.23 -12.72
N ASP A 414 -19.42 10.32 -13.32
CA ASP A 414 -20.84 10.51 -13.67
C ASP A 414 -21.12 11.82 -14.44
N GLY A 415 -20.17 12.25 -15.28
CA GLY A 415 -20.19 13.49 -16.07
C GLY A 415 -19.60 14.73 -15.35
N THR A 416 -19.43 14.70 -14.03
CA THR A 416 -18.75 15.74 -13.24
C THR A 416 -17.25 15.63 -13.42
N LYS A 417 -16.58 16.72 -13.78
CA LYS A 417 -15.10 16.74 -13.81
C LYS A 417 -14.57 16.84 -12.39
N VAL A 418 -13.56 16.05 -12.04
CA VAL A 418 -13.00 16.02 -10.68
C VAL A 418 -11.50 16.25 -10.77
N TYR A 419 -11.01 17.34 -10.17
CA TYR A 419 -9.58 17.57 -10.01
C TYR A 419 -9.13 17.29 -8.59
N VAL A 420 -8.22 16.34 -8.44
CA VAL A 420 -7.69 15.88 -7.15
C VAL A 420 -6.23 16.33 -7.02
N THR A 421 -5.96 17.22 -6.07
CA THR A 421 -4.57 17.58 -5.72
C THR A 421 -3.93 16.46 -4.89
N ASN A 422 -2.60 16.29 -5.00
CA ASN A 422 -1.86 15.48 -4.03
C ASN A 422 -1.73 16.17 -2.65
N GLY A 423 -2.13 17.44 -2.52
CA GLY A 423 -2.06 18.23 -1.29
C GLY A 423 -0.67 18.74 -0.95
N ALA A 424 -0.55 19.72 -0.04
CA ALA A 424 0.71 20.45 0.19
C ALA A 424 1.59 19.92 1.35
N GLY A 425 1.01 19.16 2.28
CA GLY A 425 1.67 18.54 3.43
C GLY A 425 1.86 17.03 3.26
N PHE A 426 1.60 16.28 4.32
CA PHE A 426 1.56 14.81 4.35
C PHE A 426 0.74 14.37 5.55
N TRP A 427 0.06 13.23 5.45
CA TRP A 427 -0.67 12.64 6.57
C TRP A 427 0.13 11.53 7.23
N GLY A 428 0.29 11.59 8.55
CA GLY A 428 1.04 10.59 9.32
C GLY A 428 2.51 10.47 8.90
N PRO A 429 2.94 9.40 8.21
CA PRO A 429 4.30 9.29 7.68
C PRO A 429 4.79 10.50 6.87
N PRO A 430 5.90 11.16 7.27
CA PRO A 430 6.50 12.28 6.53
C PRO A 430 7.28 11.76 5.32
N VAL A 431 6.62 11.02 4.42
CA VAL A 431 7.24 10.22 3.35
C VAL A 431 6.38 10.26 2.10
N ARG A 432 6.84 10.94 1.05
CA ARG A 432 6.12 11.17 -0.21
C ARG A 432 6.86 10.56 -1.40
N VAL A 433 6.36 9.47 -1.97
CA VAL A 433 6.99 8.70 -3.06
C VAL A 433 5.97 8.42 -4.15
N GLY A 434 6.20 8.97 -5.34
CA GLY A 434 5.30 8.85 -6.50
C GLY A 434 4.09 9.80 -6.49
N ALA A 435 3.85 10.48 -5.38
CA ALA A 435 2.86 11.55 -5.24
C ALA A 435 3.49 12.73 -4.46
N PRO A 436 4.23 13.64 -5.13
CA PRO A 436 4.85 14.78 -4.46
C PRO A 436 3.80 15.75 -3.92
N PRO A 437 4.08 16.50 -2.84
CA PRO A 437 3.17 17.56 -2.40
C PRO A 437 3.08 18.66 -3.46
N GLN A 438 1.90 19.27 -3.65
CA GLN A 438 1.65 20.27 -4.69
C GLN A 438 0.69 21.38 -4.25
N VAL A 439 0.77 22.52 -4.95
CA VAL A 439 -0.26 23.56 -5.01
C VAL A 439 -0.57 23.77 -6.49
N THR A 440 -1.85 23.79 -6.86
CA THR A 440 -2.27 23.80 -8.28
C THR A 440 -2.91 25.12 -8.67
N LEU A 441 -2.50 25.70 -9.80
CA LEU A 441 -3.27 26.73 -10.49
C LEU A 441 -4.21 26.07 -11.51
N VAL A 442 -5.50 26.05 -11.19
CA VAL A 442 -6.57 25.59 -12.10
C VAL A 442 -7.01 26.76 -12.97
N GLU A 443 -6.71 26.69 -14.26
CA GLU A 443 -7.10 27.67 -15.28
C GLU A 443 -8.37 27.18 -15.99
N LEU A 444 -9.53 27.78 -15.68
CA LEU A 444 -10.79 27.42 -16.31
C LEU A 444 -10.83 27.94 -17.75
N ARG A 445 -11.26 27.08 -18.68
CA ARG A 445 -11.34 27.40 -20.11
C ARG A 445 -12.77 27.37 -20.63
N ALA A 446 -13.09 28.28 -21.54
CA ALA A 446 -14.34 28.28 -22.29
C ALA A 446 -14.21 27.43 -23.57
N PRO A 447 -15.34 26.92 -24.13
CA PRO A 447 -15.37 26.18 -25.40
C PRO A 447 -15.43 27.07 -26.67
#